data_AF-A0A4U9HD42-F1
#
_entry.id   AF-A0A4U9HD42-F1
#
_cell.length_a   1.000
_cell.length_b   1.000
_cell.length_c   1.000
_cell.angle_alpha   90.00
_cell.angle_beta   90.00
_cell.angle_gamma   90.00
#
_symmetry.space_group_name_H-M   'P 1'
#
loop_
_entity.id
_entity.type
_entity.pdbx_description
1 polymer ?
#
loop_
_entity_poly.entity_id
_entity_poly.type
_entity_poly.pdbx_seq_one_letter_code
_entity_poly.pdbx_strand_id
1 'polypeptide(L)'
;MGILLWLLGTSLSSQEGFLQAAAIMNSFFVKFIFWGILTALAYHICGGIRHLLMDFGYIEESLAAGQRSAQVAFVLTVVLSILAGVLVW
;
A
#
# COMPACT_ATOMS: atom_id res chain seq x y z
N MET A 1 -10.68 -4.34 1.21
CA MET A 1 -10.97 -4.05 2.62
C MET A 1 -11.48 -5.25 3.42
N GLY A 2 -12.50 -5.98 2.96
CA GLY A 2 -13.06 -7.12 3.72
C GLY A 2 -12.04 -8.17 4.18
N ILE A 3 -11.13 -8.60 3.30
CA ILE A 3 -10.09 -9.59 3.64
C ILE A 3 -9.07 -9.08 4.69
N LEU A 4 -8.73 -7.79 4.66
CA LEU A 4 -7.79 -7.21 5.63
C LEU A 4 -8.43 -7.09 7.02
N LEU A 5 -9.69 -6.65 7.08
CA LEU A 5 -10.44 -6.56 8.33
C LEU A 5 -10.73 -7.94 8.91
N TRP A 6 -11.02 -8.93 8.05
CA TRP A 6 -11.14 -10.32 8.46
C TRP A 6 -9.84 -10.84 9.08
N LEU A 7 -8.70 -10.67 8.40
CA LEU A 7 -7.40 -11.13 8.91
C LEU A 7 -7.03 -10.42 10.23
N LEU A 8 -7.31 -9.12 10.33
CA LEU A 8 -7.14 -8.36 11.57
C LEU A 8 -8.05 -8.92 12.68
N GLY A 9 -9.32 -9.16 12.40
CA GLY A 9 -10.27 -9.74 13.34
C GLY A 9 -9.83 -11.11 13.85
N THR A 10 -9.37 -12.00 12.96
CA THR A 10 -8.79 -13.30 13.34
C THR A 10 -7.53 -13.13 14.19
N SER A 11 -6.65 -12.18 13.85
CA SER A 11 -5.42 -11.95 14.62
C SER A 11 -5.67 -11.45 16.05
N LEU A 12 -6.80 -10.78 16.29
CA LEU A 12 -7.16 -10.19 17.58
C LEU A 12 -8.11 -11.06 18.41
N SER A 13 -8.60 -12.19 17.89
CA SER A 13 -9.66 -12.96 18.54
C SER A 13 -9.19 -13.75 19.76
N SER A 14 -7.98 -14.31 19.71
CA SER A 14 -7.30 -15.03 20.80
C SER A 14 -5.85 -15.32 20.43
N GLN A 15 -5.10 -15.99 21.31
CA GLN A 15 -3.76 -16.50 20.98
C GLN A 15 -3.80 -17.50 19.81
N GLU A 16 -4.77 -18.42 19.81
CA GLU A 16 -4.98 -19.38 18.71
C GLU A 16 -5.36 -18.67 17.41
N GLY A 17 -6.20 -17.63 17.48
CA GLY A 17 -6.55 -16.80 16.34
C GLY A 17 -5.34 -16.09 15.74
N PHE A 18 -4.45 -15.55 16.58
CA PHE A 18 -3.19 -14.97 16.13
C PHE A 18 -2.29 -15.99 15.43
N LEU A 19 -2.13 -17.19 16.00
CA LEU A 19 -1.34 -18.27 15.38
C LEU A 19 -1.95 -18.72 14.04
N GLN A 20 -3.27 -18.74 13.92
CA GLN A 20 -3.96 -19.03 12.67
C GLN A 20 -3.70 -17.94 11.62
N ALA A 21 -3.82 -16.66 11.99
CA ALA A 21 -3.53 -15.55 11.09
C ALA A 21 -2.07 -15.56 10.62
N ALA A 22 -1.12 -15.86 11.52
CA ALA A 22 0.28 -16.02 11.19
C ALA A 22 0.52 -17.19 10.22
N ALA A 23 -0.13 -18.34 10.44
CA ALA A 23 -0.04 -19.48 9.53
C ALA A 23 -0.58 -19.16 8.13
N ILE A 24 -1.70 -18.44 8.04
CA ILE A 24 -2.26 -17.93 6.78
C ILE A 24 -1.25 -17.03 6.06
N MET A 25 -0.65 -16.07 6.78
CA MET A 25 0.36 -15.15 6.26
C MET A 25 1.69 -15.83 5.88
N ASN A 26 1.92 -17.09 6.30
CA ASN A 26 3.11 -17.84 5.90
C ASN A 26 2.98 -18.43 4.48
N SER A 27 1.77 -18.45 3.90
CA SER A 27 1.55 -18.88 2.52
C SER A 27 2.11 -17.86 1.53
N PHE A 28 2.96 -18.31 0.61
CA PHE A 28 3.50 -17.49 -0.47
C PHE A 28 2.40 -16.76 -1.27
N PHE A 29 1.30 -17.46 -1.58
CA PHE A 29 0.19 -16.89 -2.35
C PHE A 29 -0.51 -15.77 -1.57
N VAL A 30 -0.69 -15.95 -0.26
CA VAL A 30 -1.27 -14.92 0.62
C VAL A 30 -0.33 -13.72 0.73
N LYS A 31 0.97 -13.95 0.94
CA LYS A 31 1.99 -12.90 0.92
C LYS A 31 1.96 -12.09 -0.38
N PHE A 32 1.86 -12.76 -1.52
CA PHE A 32 1.76 -12.10 -2.83
C PHE A 32 0.52 -11.21 -2.95
N ILE A 33 -0.65 -11.69 -2.52
CA ILE A 33 -1.88 -10.88 -2.49
C ILE A 33 -1.72 -9.68 -1.55
N PHE A 34 -1.19 -9.91 -0.35
CA PHE A 34 -1.02 -8.86 0.67
C PHE A 34 -0.06 -7.78 0.18
N TRP A 35 1.05 -8.16 -0.45
CA TRP A 35 1.98 -7.24 -1.10
C TRP A 35 1.31 -6.44 -2.23
N GLY A 36 0.48 -7.09 -3.06
CA GLY A 36 -0.29 -6.40 -4.11
C GLY A 36 -1.26 -5.36 -3.52
N ILE A 37 -1.94 -5.68 -2.42
CA ILE A 37 -2.83 -4.76 -1.72
C ILE A 37 -2.04 -3.57 -1.13
N LEU A 38 -0.91 -3.82 -0.47
CA LEU A 38 -0.04 -2.76 0.07
C LEU A 38 0.53 -1.87 -1.05
N THR A 39 0.88 -2.45 -2.19
CA THR A 39 1.37 -1.71 -3.36
C THR A 39 0.27 -0.82 -3.96
N ALA A 40 -0.96 -1.33 -4.10
CA ALA A 40 -2.10 -0.54 -4.55
C ALA A 40 -2.43 0.60 -3.58
N LEU A 41 -2.35 0.34 -2.27
CA LEU A 41 -2.52 1.36 -1.23
C LEU A 41 -1.41 2.43 -1.30
N ALA A 42 -0.14 2.02 -1.45
CA ALA A 42 0.97 2.95 -1.59
C ALA A 42 0.81 3.86 -2.82
N TYR A 43 0.41 3.28 -3.97
CA TYR A 43 0.10 4.05 -5.17
C TYR A 43 -1.03 5.06 -4.94
N HIS A 44 -2.12 4.61 -4.31
CA HIS A 44 -3.27 5.45 -4.03
C HIS A 44 -2.93 6.62 -3.09
N ILE A 45 -2.12 6.36 -2.05
CA ILE A 45 -1.64 7.41 -1.13
C ILE A 45 -0.71 8.39 -1.84
N CYS A 46 0.25 7.90 -2.63
CA CYS A 46 1.15 8.79 -3.39
C CYS A 46 0.38 9.69 -4.36
N GLY A 47 -0.59 9.11 -5.08
CA GLY A 47 -1.49 9.86 -5.94
C GLY A 47 -2.36 10.86 -5.17
N GLY A 48 -2.93 10.44 -4.04
CA GLY A 48 -3.74 11.29 -3.17
C GLY A 48 -2.97 12.48 -2.62
N ILE A 49 -1.74 12.26 -2.11
CA ILE A 49 -0.86 13.36 -1.67
C ILE A 49 -0.54 14.28 -2.83
N ARG A 50 -0.21 13.75 -4.01
CA ARG A 50 0.01 14.57 -5.21
C ARG A 50 -1.21 15.44 -5.54
N HIS A 51 -2.42 14.89 -5.45
CA HIS A 51 -3.65 15.65 -5.66
C HIS A 51 -3.81 16.76 -4.61
N LEU A 52 -3.66 16.46 -3.33
CA LEU A 52 -3.74 17.47 -2.26
C LEU A 52 -2.71 18.59 -2.43
N LEU A 53 -1.50 18.27 -2.90
CA LEU A 53 -0.48 19.28 -3.20
C LEU A 53 -0.87 20.19 -4.37
N MET A 54 -1.59 19.67 -5.37
CA MET A 54 -2.17 20.49 -6.44
C MET A 54 -3.31 21.36 -5.90
N ASP A 55 -4.23 20.76 -5.12
CA ASP A 55 -5.39 21.47 -4.54
C ASP A 55 -4.99 22.65 -3.64
N PHE A 56 -3.86 22.53 -2.93
CA PHE A 56 -3.30 23.60 -2.11
C PHE A 56 -2.33 24.54 -2.85
N GLY A 57 -2.13 24.35 -4.16
CA GLY A 57 -1.28 25.20 -4.98
C GLY A 57 0.24 25.01 -4.78
N TYR A 58 0.68 23.93 -4.13
CA TYR A 58 2.09 23.58 -3.99
C TYR A 58 2.68 22.98 -5.28
N ILE A 59 1.84 22.37 -6.12
CA ILE A 59 2.22 21.90 -7.45
C ILE A 59 1.39 22.67 -8.48
N GLU A 60 2.06 23.29 -9.44
CA GLU A 60 1.40 23.99 -10.54
C GLU A 60 0.49 23.07 -11.37
N GLU A 61 -0.65 23.58 -11.81
CA GLU A 61 -1.60 22.88 -12.68
C GLU A 61 -1.23 23.00 -14.17
N SER A 62 0.06 22.84 -14.49
CA SER A 62 0.55 22.80 -15.87
C SER A 62 0.80 21.36 -16.33
N LEU A 63 0.72 21.10 -17.64
CA LEU A 63 1.00 19.76 -18.18
C LEU A 63 2.41 19.27 -17.81
N ALA A 64 3.40 20.17 -17.87
CA ALA A 64 4.79 19.84 -17.54
C ALA A 64 4.97 19.47 -16.06
N ALA A 65 4.39 20.26 -15.14
CA ALA A 65 4.41 19.95 -13.71
C ALA A 65 3.61 18.68 -13.38
N GLY A 66 2.47 18.48 -14.06
CA GLY A 66 1.64 17.29 -13.97
C GLY A 66 2.38 16.01 -14.35
N GLN A 67 3.14 16.03 -15.45
CA GLN A 67 3.98 14.91 -15.91
C GLN A 67 5.11 14.60 -14.92
N ARG A 68 5.85 15.64 -14.48
CA ARG A 68 6.96 15.47 -13.53
C ARG A 68 6.48 14.91 -12.20
N SER A 69 5.42 15.47 -11.63
CA SER A 69 4.85 15.00 -10.36
C SER A 69 4.29 13.58 -10.44
N ALA A 70 3.72 13.18 -11.58
CA ALA A 70 3.26 11.81 -11.81
C ALA A 70 4.44 10.82 -11.85
N GLN A 71 5.53 11.16 -12.54
CA GLN A 71 6.76 10.36 -12.56
C GLN A 71 7.33 10.16 -11.15
N VAL A 72 7.40 11.24 -10.35
CA VAL A 72 7.83 11.16 -8.94
C VAL A 72 6.92 10.24 -8.14
N ALA A 73 5.59 10.37 -8.27
CA ALA A 73 4.64 9.50 -7.58
C ALA A 73 4.83 8.02 -7.94
N PHE A 74 5.10 7.69 -9.21
CA PHE A 74 5.42 6.32 -9.63
C PHE A 74 6.72 5.82 -9.00
N VAL A 75 7.79 6.61 -9.01
CA VAL A 75 9.08 6.23 -8.39
C VAL A 75 8.90 5.96 -6.89
N LEU A 76 8.19 6.85 -6.18
CA LEU A 76 7.90 6.66 -4.75
C LEU A 76 7.05 5.40 -4.51
N THR A 77 6.07 5.14 -5.36
CA THR A 77 5.25 3.92 -5.29
C THR A 77 6.10 2.67 -5.45
N VAL A 78 7.04 2.65 -6.41
CA VAL A 78 7.94 1.50 -6.61
C VAL A 78 8.82 1.28 -5.38
N VAL A 79 9.41 2.35 -4.82
CA VAL A 79 10.21 2.26 -3.59
C VAL A 79 9.38 1.70 -2.43
N LEU A 80 8.17 2.22 -2.21
CA LEU A 80 7.26 1.75 -1.16
C LEU A 80 6.80 0.30 -1.41
N SER A 81 6.58 -0.11 -2.65
CA SER A 81 6.23 -1.48 -3.02
C SER A 81 7.37 -2.45 -2.71
N ILE A 82 8.63 -2.06 -2.94
CA ILE A 82 9.80 -2.87 -2.56
C ILE A 82 9.90 -2.99 -1.04
N LEU A 83 9.75 -1.88 -0.31
CA LEU A 83 9.74 -1.90 1.16
C LEU A 83 8.59 -2.74 1.73
N ALA A 84 7.41 -2.70 1.12
CA ALA A 84 6.31 -3.59 1.45
C ALA A 84 6.66 -5.06 1.17
N GLY A 85 7.43 -5.34 0.12
CA GLY A 85 7.98 -6.67 -0.14
C GLY A 85 8.89 -7.14 1.00
N VAL A 86 9.82 -6.28 1.46
CA VAL A 86 10.68 -6.58 2.61
C VAL A 86 9.89 -6.82 3.90
N LEU A 87 8.77 -6.11 4.10
CA LEU A 87 7.92 -6.30 5.28
C LEU A 87 7.16 -7.63 5.25
N VAL A 88 6.68 -8.04 4.07
CA VAL A 88 5.78 -9.18 3.92
C VAL A 88 6.55 -10.51 3.84
N TRP A 89 7.76 -10.52 3.29
CA TRP A 89 8.59 -11.73 3.16
C TRP A 89 9.60 -11.85 4.28
#